data_AF-A0A966NVS5-F1
#
_entry.id   AF-A0A966NVS5-F1
#
_cell.length_a   1.000
_cell.length_b   1.000
_cell.length_c   1.000
_cell.angle_alpha   90.00
_cell.angle_beta   90.00
_cell.angle_gamma   90.00
#
_symmetry.space_group_name_H-M   'P 1'
#
loop_
_entity.id
_entity.type
_entity.pdbx_description
1 polymer ?
#
loop_
_entity_poly.entity_id
_entity_poly.type
_entity_poly.pdbx_seq_one_letter_code
_entity_poly.pdbx_strand_id
1 'polypeptide(L)'
;MFERFTDRARRVVVLAQEEARLLNHSYIGTEHILLGLIREGEGVAAQVLVKLGADLSRVRQQVIQLLSGYQGSAPKGEGQSSAKEEQPEKGGSQILDQFGRNLTQLARDNKLDPVIGRHREMERVMQILSRRTKNNPVLIGEPGVGKTAIV
;
A
#
# COMPACT_ATOMS: atom_id res chain seq x y z
N MET A 1 17.84 22.49 -0.58
CA MET A 1 16.62 22.44 -1.43
C MET A 1 15.55 23.47 -1.04
N PHE A 2 15.37 23.81 0.25
CA PHE A 2 14.33 24.76 0.70
C PHE A 2 14.76 26.24 0.83
N GLU A 3 15.90 26.64 0.27
CA GLU A 3 16.43 28.02 0.40
C GLU A 3 15.64 29.06 -0.41
N ARG A 4 14.83 28.63 -1.39
CA ARG A 4 14.00 29.52 -2.22
C ARG A 4 12.57 29.73 -1.71
N PHE A 5 12.20 29.10 -0.60
CA PHE A 5 10.86 29.22 -0.02
C PHE A 5 10.86 30.17 1.16
N THR A 6 9.73 30.86 1.36
CA THR A 6 9.46 31.53 2.64
C THR A 6 9.44 30.50 3.76
N ASP A 7 9.77 30.90 4.99
CA ASP A 7 9.76 29.98 6.13
C ASP A 7 8.38 29.36 6.40
N ARG A 8 7.31 30.06 5.98
CA ARG A 8 5.94 29.53 6.00
C ARG A 8 5.72 28.46 4.93
N ALA A 9 6.14 28.71 3.68
CA ALA A 9 6.03 27.71 2.62
C ALA A 9 6.86 26.45 2.92
N ARG A 10 8.04 26.59 3.56
CA ARG A 10 8.81 25.44 4.03
C ARG A 10 8.04 24.62 5.08
N ARG A 11 7.40 25.29 6.05
CA ARG A 11 6.54 24.62 7.05
C ARG A 11 5.37 23.88 6.41
N VAL A 12 4.71 24.47 5.42
CA VAL A 12 3.60 23.82 4.69
C VAL A 12 4.04 22.51 4.04
N VAL A 13 5.22 22.46 3.42
CA VAL A 13 5.72 21.22 2.79
C VAL A 13 5.99 20.15 3.84
N VAL A 14 6.53 20.50 5.00
CA VAL A 14 6.74 19.57 6.12
C VAL A 14 5.40 19.03 6.62
N LEU A 15 4.42 19.91 6.83
CA LEU A 15 3.06 19.52 7.24
C LEU A 15 2.39 18.62 6.20
N ALA A 16 2.56 18.91 4.90
CA ALA A 16 2.03 18.07 3.83
C ALA A 16 2.66 16.66 3.84
N GLN A 17 3.96 16.56 4.10
CA GLN A 17 4.63 15.27 4.23
C GLN A 17 4.11 14.47 5.43
N GLU A 18 3.83 15.13 6.56
CA GLU A 18 3.19 14.48 7.71
C GLU A 18 1.78 13.97 7.36
N GLU A 19 0.96 14.77 6.69
CA GLU A 19 -0.40 14.36 6.28
C GLU A 19 -0.35 13.17 5.31
N ALA A 20 0.56 13.16 4.33
CA ALA A 20 0.75 12.02 3.43
C ALA A 20 1.12 10.74 4.18
N ARG A 21 1.99 10.85 5.18
CA ARG A 21 2.38 9.72 6.03
C ARG A 21 1.23 9.23 6.91
N LEU A 22 0.41 10.13 7.47
CA LEU A 22 -0.77 9.77 8.27
C LEU A 22 -1.82 9.04 7.43
N LEU A 23 -1.94 9.38 6.15
CA LEU A 23 -2.85 8.74 5.20
C LEU A 23 -2.24 7.49 4.54
N ASN A 24 -1.00 7.11 4.88
CA ASN A 24 -0.25 6.01 4.27
C ASN A 24 -0.08 6.15 2.74
N HIS A 25 0.01 7.37 2.24
CA HIS A 25 0.29 7.64 0.83
C HIS A 25 1.80 7.66 0.57
N SER A 26 2.25 6.95 -0.46
CA SER A 26 3.67 6.82 -0.80
C SER A 26 4.29 8.05 -1.46
N TYR A 27 3.47 9.04 -1.84
CA TYR A 27 3.89 10.27 -2.48
C TYR A 27 3.09 11.47 -1.98
N ILE A 28 3.66 12.66 -2.12
CA ILE A 28 3.00 13.92 -1.77
C ILE A 28 2.22 14.43 -2.99
N GLY A 29 0.91 14.18 -3.02
CA GLY A 29 -0.03 14.82 -3.96
C GLY A 29 -0.49 16.22 -3.55
N THR A 30 -1.30 16.85 -4.41
CA THR A 30 -1.87 18.20 -4.22
C THR A 30 -2.77 18.31 -2.99
N GLU A 31 -3.44 17.23 -2.64
CA GLU A 31 -4.29 17.09 -1.47
C GLU A 31 -3.52 17.31 -0.16
N HIS A 32 -2.29 16.79 -0.08
CA HIS A 32 -1.47 16.93 1.11
C HIS A 32 -0.93 18.35 1.24
N ILE A 33 -0.61 19.00 0.12
CA ILE A 33 -0.23 20.41 0.11
C ILE A 33 -1.38 21.27 0.59
N LEU A 34 -2.61 21.01 0.14
CA LEU A 34 -3.81 21.71 0.60
C LEU A 34 -4.06 21.47 2.09
N LEU A 35 -3.94 20.24 2.58
CA LEU A 35 -4.04 19.92 4.00
C LEU A 35 -2.96 20.62 4.83
N GLY A 36 -1.72 20.70 4.31
CA GLY A 36 -0.62 21.43 4.92
C GLY A 36 -0.87 22.94 5.02
N LEU A 37 -1.48 23.54 3.99
CA LEU A 37 -1.87 24.96 3.99
C LEU A 37 -2.98 25.24 5.01
N ILE A 38 -3.98 24.36 5.09
CA ILE A 38 -5.07 24.46 6.07
C ILE A 38 -4.53 24.32 7.50
N ARG A 39 -3.59 23.40 7.72
CA ARG A 39 -2.99 23.13 9.04
C ARG A 39 -2.03 24.22 9.50
N GLU A 40 -1.36 24.92 8.58
CA GLU A 40 -0.53 26.09 8.91
C GLU A 40 -1.40 27.27 9.35
N GLY A 41 -2.58 27.47 8.74
CA GLY A 41 -3.68 28.32 9.24
C GLY A 41 -3.44 29.84 9.27
N GLU A 42 -2.20 30.29 9.33
CA GLU A 42 -1.80 31.69 9.49
C GLU A 42 -1.28 32.34 8.20
N GLY A 43 -1.12 31.55 7.14
CA GLY A 43 -0.62 31.97 5.83
C GLY A 43 -1.64 32.72 4.98
N VAL A 44 -1.12 33.33 3.91
CA VAL A 44 -1.94 34.03 2.90
C VAL A 44 -2.99 33.11 2.29
N ALA A 45 -2.65 31.83 2.08
CA ALA A 45 -3.58 30.84 1.53
C ALA A 45 -4.82 30.64 2.41
N ALA A 46 -4.63 30.51 3.73
CA ALA A 46 -5.74 30.37 4.67
C ALA A 46 -6.62 31.63 4.67
N GLN A 47 -6.02 32.82 4.65
CA GLN A 47 -6.76 34.08 4.57
C GLN A 47 -7.57 34.21 3.27
N VAL A 48 -7.00 33.79 2.13
CA VAL A 48 -7.70 33.81 0.84
C VAL A 48 -8.88 32.85 0.85
N LEU A 49 -8.71 31.63 1.38
CA LEU A 49 -9.80 30.66 1.51
C LEU A 49 -10.96 31.21 2.37
N VAL A 50 -10.63 31.81 3.52
CA VAL A 50 -11.63 32.43 4.40
C VAL A 50 -12.33 33.62 3.71
N LYS A 51 -11.59 34.47 2.98
CA LYS A 51 -12.17 35.59 2.21
C LYS A 51 -13.10 35.13 1.09
N LEU A 52 -12.85 33.95 0.52
CA LEU A 52 -13.73 33.32 -0.47
C LEU A 52 -14.94 32.62 0.17
N GLY A 53 -15.11 32.69 1.50
CA GLY A 53 -16.22 32.09 2.23
C GLY A 53 -16.04 30.60 2.52
N ALA A 54 -14.83 30.05 2.37
CA ALA A 54 -14.55 28.67 2.69
C ALA A 54 -14.24 28.51 4.19
N ASP A 55 -14.92 27.55 4.84
CA ASP A 55 -14.56 27.08 6.17
C ASP A 55 -13.44 26.04 6.06
N LEU A 56 -12.29 26.34 6.68
CA LEU A 56 -11.10 25.50 6.66
C LEU A 56 -11.38 24.08 7.20
N SER A 57 -12.24 23.97 8.22
CA SER A 57 -12.63 22.70 8.82
C SER A 57 -13.43 21.85 7.83
N ARG A 58 -14.40 22.47 7.14
CA ARG A 58 -15.22 21.81 6.13
C ARG A 58 -14.41 21.39 4.90
N VAL A 59 -13.47 22.22 4.44
CA VAL A 59 -12.57 21.87 3.32
C VAL A 59 -11.73 20.64 3.69
N ARG A 60 -11.16 20.61 4.89
CA ARG A 60 -10.39 19.46 5.38
C ARG A 60 -11.21 18.16 5.34
N GLN A 61 -12.42 18.20 5.88
CA GLN A 61 -13.33 17.06 5.89
C GLN A 61 -13.66 16.59 4.47
N GLN A 62 -13.94 17.51 3.55
CA GLN A 62 -14.25 17.19 2.16
C GLN A 62 -13.07 16.50 1.45
N VAL A 63 -11.84 16.98 1.67
CA VAL A 63 -10.63 16.37 1.11
C VAL A 63 -10.44 14.95 1.63
N ILE A 64 -10.56 14.74 2.94
CA ILE A 64 -10.44 13.41 3.55
C ILE A 64 -11.52 12.45 2.99
N GLN A 65 -12.76 12.92 2.88
CA GLN A 65 -13.86 12.12 2.34
C GLN A 65 -13.61 11.70 0.88
N LEU A 66 -13.11 12.62 0.05
CA LEU A 66 -12.76 12.31 -1.33
C LEU A 66 -11.63 11.28 -1.41
N LEU A 67 -10.61 11.39 -0.55
CA LEU A 67 -9.50 10.42 -0.50
C LEU A 67 -9.93 9.04 -0.01
N SER A 68 -10.81 8.97 1.00
CA SER A 68 -11.39 7.71 1.46
C SER A 68 -12.26 7.03 0.40
N GLY A 69 -12.97 7.81 -0.43
CA GLY A 69 -13.73 7.29 -1.57
C GLY A 69 -12.87 6.89 -2.77
N TYR A 70 -11.61 7.34 -2.84
CA TYR A 70 -10.68 7.11 -3.96
C TYR A 70 -9.62 6.02 -3.68
N GLN A 71 -9.74 5.25 -2.58
CA GLN A 71 -8.91 4.06 -2.34
C GLN A 71 -9.20 2.99 -3.39
N GLY A 72 -8.69 3.18 -4.61
CA GLY A 72 -8.93 2.27 -5.73
C GLY A 72 -8.84 2.87 -7.12
N SER A 73 -7.92 3.81 -7.40
CA SER A 73 -7.50 4.07 -8.78
C SER A 73 -6.11 4.70 -8.83
N ALA A 74 -5.09 3.84 -8.88
CA ALA A 74 -3.93 4.12 -9.74
C ALA A 74 -4.44 4.25 -11.19
N PRO A 75 -3.78 5.01 -12.09
CA PRO A 75 -4.31 5.27 -13.42
C PRO A 75 -4.31 3.96 -14.22
N LYS A 76 -5.48 3.31 -14.32
CA LYS A 76 -5.70 2.20 -15.25
C LYS A 76 -6.02 2.80 -16.61
N GLY A 77 -5.08 2.62 -17.53
CA GLY A 77 -5.37 2.69 -18.96
C GLY A 77 -6.55 1.79 -19.30
N GLU A 78 -7.38 2.30 -20.21
CA GLU A 78 -8.61 1.69 -20.68
C GLU A 78 -8.33 0.31 -21.30
N GLY A 79 -9.07 -0.69 -20.85
CA GLY A 79 -8.98 -2.06 -21.33
C GLY A 79 -10.01 -2.93 -20.62
N GLN A 80 -11.23 -2.92 -21.15
CA GLN A 80 -12.31 -3.82 -20.75
C GLN A 80 -11.94 -5.27 -21.05
N SER A 81 -12.11 -6.15 -20.06
CA SER A 81 -12.76 -7.44 -20.30
C SER A 81 -13.13 -8.09 -18.97
N SER A 82 -14.43 -8.30 -18.84
CA SER A 82 -15.11 -9.05 -17.79
C SER A 82 -14.58 -10.48 -17.69
N ALA A 83 -14.17 -10.89 -16.50
CA ALA A 83 -14.24 -12.27 -16.06
C ALA A 83 -14.53 -12.27 -14.56
N LYS A 84 -15.73 -12.74 -14.20
CA LYS A 84 -16.06 -13.11 -12.83
C LYS A 84 -15.17 -14.30 -12.47
N GLU A 85 -14.32 -14.14 -11.46
CA GLU A 85 -13.72 -15.29 -10.79
C GLU A 85 -13.94 -15.18 -9.29
N GLU A 86 -14.22 -16.35 -8.74
CA GLU A 86 -14.86 -16.64 -7.47
C GLU A 86 -14.03 -16.16 -6.28
N GLN A 87 -14.69 -15.57 -5.29
CA GLN A 87 -14.10 -15.30 -3.99
C GLN A 87 -13.87 -16.64 -3.27
N PRO A 88 -12.64 -17.02 -2.90
CA PRO A 88 -12.45 -18.04 -1.90
C PRO A 88 -12.57 -17.39 -0.52
N GLU A 89 -13.59 -17.82 0.22
CA GLU A 89 -13.69 -17.95 1.68
C GLU A 89 -12.52 -17.28 2.45
N LYS A 90 -12.79 -16.14 3.10
CA LYS A 90 -11.93 -15.54 4.13
C LYS A 90 -11.96 -16.42 5.38
N GLY A 91 -11.35 -17.60 5.31
CA GLY A 91 -11.09 -18.50 6.43
C GLY A 91 -9.77 -18.20 7.14
N GLY A 92 -9.39 -16.93 7.28
CA GLY A 92 -8.20 -16.51 8.00
C GLY A 92 -8.54 -16.25 9.47
N SER A 93 -7.91 -16.99 10.40
CA SER A 93 -8.01 -16.66 11.82
C SER A 93 -7.24 -15.34 12.08
N GLN A 94 -7.76 -14.49 12.97
CA GLN A 94 -7.14 -13.19 13.31
C GLN A 94 -5.65 -13.31 13.72
N ILE A 95 -5.26 -14.48 14.25
CA ILE A 95 -3.88 -14.79 14.65
C ILE A 95 -2.95 -14.95 13.44
N LEU A 96 -3.42 -15.60 12.37
CA LEU A 96 -2.63 -15.81 11.15
C LEU A 96 -2.39 -14.50 10.40
N ASP A 97 -3.35 -13.59 10.44
CA ASP A 97 -3.21 -12.26 9.81
C ASP A 97 -2.26 -11.35 10.61
N GLN A 98 -2.22 -11.50 11.94
CA GLN A 98 -1.34 -10.70 12.80
C GLN A 98 0.13 -11.15 12.74
N PHE A 99 0.38 -12.46 12.67
CA PHE A 99 1.74 -13.02 12.79
C PHE A 99 2.25 -13.73 11.54
N GLY A 100 1.38 -14.00 10.56
CA GLY A 100 1.72 -14.70 9.33
C GLY A 100 1.85 -13.76 8.12
N ARG A 101 2.41 -14.30 7.04
CA ARG A 101 2.33 -13.70 5.68
C ARG A 101 1.69 -14.71 4.75
N ASN A 102 0.59 -14.32 4.11
CA ASN A 102 -0.12 -15.20 3.19
C ASN A 102 0.53 -15.18 1.79
N LEU A 103 1.42 -16.13 1.53
CA LEU A 103 2.12 -16.25 0.24
C LEU A 103 1.16 -16.58 -0.92
N THR A 104 0.10 -17.37 -0.68
CA THR A 104 -0.88 -17.71 -1.73
C THR A 104 -1.67 -16.50 -2.21
N GLN A 105 -1.96 -15.55 -1.31
CA GLN A 105 -2.62 -14.29 -1.68
C GLN A 105 -1.66 -13.37 -2.43
N LEU A 106 -0.41 -13.26 -1.99
CA LEU A 106 0.61 -12.49 -2.72
C LEU A 106 0.87 -13.04 -4.12
N ALA A 107 0.82 -14.36 -4.31
CA ALA A 107 0.92 -15.00 -5.61
C ALA A 107 -0.26 -14.61 -6.52
N ARG A 108 -1.50 -14.66 -6.02
CA ARG A 108 -2.70 -14.24 -6.77
C ARG A 108 -2.67 -12.75 -7.13
N ASP A 109 -2.15 -11.92 -6.24
CA ASP A 109 -1.98 -10.48 -6.46
C ASP A 109 -0.81 -10.16 -7.41
N ASN A 110 -0.08 -11.15 -7.93
CA ASN A 110 1.14 -10.99 -8.74
C ASN A 110 2.23 -10.12 -8.06
N LYS A 111 2.33 -10.19 -6.73
CA LYS A 111 3.32 -9.45 -5.93
C LYS A 111 4.60 -10.25 -5.62
N LEU A 112 4.66 -11.50 -6.05
CA LEU A 112 5.84 -12.36 -5.88
C LEU A 112 6.70 -12.35 -7.15
N ASP A 113 8.02 -12.34 -6.96
CA ASP A 113 8.96 -12.47 -8.07
C ASP A 113 8.89 -13.88 -8.69
N PRO A 114 9.08 -14.02 -10.01
CA PRO A 114 9.04 -15.31 -10.67
C PRO A 114 10.22 -16.19 -10.23
N VAL A 115 9.92 -17.45 -9.91
CA VAL A 115 10.92 -18.45 -9.49
C VAL A 115 11.40 -19.24 -10.70
N ILE A 116 12.69 -19.12 -11.03
CA ILE A 116 13.28 -19.74 -12.21
C ILE A 116 14.20 -20.90 -11.79
N GLY A 117 14.11 -22.03 -12.51
CA GLY A 117 15.09 -23.12 -12.40
C GLY A 117 14.97 -24.02 -11.17
N ARG A 118 13.88 -23.92 -10.38
CA ARG A 118 13.64 -24.72 -9.17
C ARG A 118 12.59 -25.83 -9.33
N HIS A 119 12.36 -26.27 -10.56
CA HIS A 119 11.27 -27.21 -10.88
C HIS A 119 11.40 -28.55 -10.14
N ARG A 120 12.62 -29.08 -10.01
CA ARG A 120 12.87 -30.37 -9.34
C ARG A 120 12.60 -30.30 -7.84
N GLU A 121 13.02 -29.22 -7.19
CA GLU A 121 12.77 -28.99 -5.78
C GLU A 121 11.29 -28.77 -5.48
N MET A 122 10.59 -27.99 -6.31
CA MET A 122 9.14 -27.78 -6.18
C MET A 122 8.36 -29.09 -6.36
N GLU A 123 8.69 -29.88 -7.37
CA GLU A 123 8.07 -31.20 -7.59
C GLU A 123 8.30 -32.13 -6.40
N ARG A 124 9.52 -32.11 -5.83
CA ARG A 124 9.84 -32.89 -4.64
C ARG A 124 9.04 -32.45 -3.42
N VAL A 125 8.85 -31.15 -3.22
CA VAL A 125 8.02 -30.60 -2.14
C VAL A 125 6.56 -31.05 -2.32
N MET A 126 6.00 -30.90 -3.52
CA MET A 126 4.64 -31.38 -3.84
C MET A 126 4.48 -32.88 -3.56
N GLN A 127 5.48 -33.68 -3.94
CA GLN A 127 5.48 -35.13 -3.68
C GLN A 127 5.50 -35.44 -2.18
N ILE A 128 6.28 -34.70 -1.38
CA ILE A 128 6.35 -34.90 0.08
C ILE A 128 5.04 -34.52 0.74
N LEU A 129 4.47 -33.36 0.40
CA LEU A 129 3.20 -32.88 0.93
C LEU A 129 2.04 -33.86 0.67
N SER A 130 2.11 -34.61 -0.44
CA SER A 130 1.10 -35.60 -0.84
C SER A 130 1.21 -36.96 -0.12
N ARG A 131 2.19 -37.16 0.75
CA ARG A 131 2.39 -38.44 1.45
C ARG A 131 1.42 -38.61 2.62
N ARG A 132 1.10 -39.86 2.98
CA ARG A 132 0.34 -40.18 4.21
C ARG A 132 1.20 -40.09 5.48
N THR A 133 2.51 -40.31 5.36
CA THR A 133 3.46 -40.22 6.47
C THR A 133 4.66 -39.37 6.06
N LYS A 134 5.23 -38.62 7.02
CA LYS A 134 6.33 -37.67 6.78
C LYS A 134 5.99 -36.65 5.68
N ASN A 135 4.83 -36.01 5.80
CA ASN A 135 4.29 -35.05 4.86
C ASN A 135 4.75 -33.61 5.10
N ASN A 136 5.60 -33.37 6.11
CA ASN A 136 6.15 -32.05 6.40
C ASN A 136 7.54 -31.91 5.75
N PRO A 137 7.66 -31.25 4.58
CA PRO A 137 8.95 -31.05 3.93
C PRO A 137 9.82 -30.08 4.73
N VAL A 138 11.11 -30.37 4.81
CA VAL A 138 12.12 -29.47 5.40
C VAL A 138 13.17 -29.19 4.33
N LEU A 139 13.33 -27.93 3.96
CA LEU A 139 14.32 -27.49 2.98
C LEU A 139 15.65 -27.21 3.67
N ILE A 140 16.70 -27.93 3.26
CA ILE A 140 18.05 -27.83 3.82
C ILE A 140 19.00 -27.28 2.75
N GLY A 141 19.91 -26.41 3.16
CA GLY A 141 20.93 -25.81 2.30
C GLY A 141 21.65 -24.67 3.00
N GLU A 142 22.68 -24.12 2.39
CA GLU A 142 23.43 -22.98 2.92
C GLU A 142 22.56 -21.71 3.03
N PRO A 143 22.91 -20.73 3.87
CA PRO A 143 22.27 -19.41 3.85
C PRO A 143 22.40 -18.75 2.47
N GLY A 144 21.35 -18.05 2.01
CA GLY A 144 21.39 -17.32 0.74
C GLY A 144 21.08 -18.13 -0.53
N VAL A 145 21.00 -19.47 -0.46
CA VAL A 145 20.69 -20.31 -1.64
C VAL A 145 19.24 -20.23 -2.15
N GLY A 146 18.40 -19.36 -1.56
CA GLY A 146 17.02 -19.16 -2.03
C GLY A 146 16.01 -20.20 -1.56
N LYS A 147 16.19 -20.81 -0.37
CA LYS A 147 15.22 -21.77 0.20
C LYS A 147 13.79 -21.22 0.26
N THR A 148 13.65 -19.93 0.56
CA THR A 148 12.36 -19.23 0.62
C THR A 148 11.68 -19.13 -0.74
N ALA A 149 12.44 -19.14 -1.85
CA ALA A 149 11.86 -19.08 -3.19
C ALA A 149 11.18 -20.39 -3.61
N ILE A 150 11.34 -21.48 -2.86
CA ILE A 150 10.68 -22.77 -3.14
C ILE A 150 9.30 -22.85 -2.45
N VAL A 151 9.02 -21.96 -1.48
CA VAL A 151 7.84 -21.99 -0.59
C VAL A 151 6.81 -20.96 -1.02
#